data_AF-A0A6V7IT20-F1
#
_entry.id   AF-A0A6V7IT20-F1
#
_cell.length_a   1.000
_cell.length_b   1.000
_cell.length_c   1.000
_cell.angle_alpha   90.00
_cell.angle_beta   90.00
_cell.angle_gamma   90.00
#
_symmetry.space_group_name_H-M   'P 1'
#
loop_
_entity.id
_entity.type
_entity.pdbx_description
1 polymer ?
#
loop_
_entity_poly.entity_id
_entity_poly.type
_entity_poly.pdbx_seq_one_letter_code
_entity_poly.pdbx_strand_id
1 'polypeptide(L)'
;RPRLPHKDHLVSRTLVSMSYGQIGVIEAAAGFFTYLVIMAEHGFYPMNLVGLRATWDNKAINDLKDSHGQEWSYDQRKILEYTCHTAFFVAIVIVQLADAIICRTRRNSIFHLGMNNWVLNMGLLFELAMACFVSYAPYMDIILKTYPLKPQWWLLGIPFAIIMIVYDELRKFLIRKHPG
;
A
#
# COMPACT_ATOMS: atom_id res chain seq x y z
N ARG A 1 9.76 36.49 -7.04
CA ARG A 1 9.21 37.33 -5.94
C ARG A 1 9.29 36.51 -4.65
N PRO A 2 9.62 37.12 -3.50
CA PRO A 2 9.67 36.42 -2.21
C PRO A 2 8.28 35.94 -1.76
N ARG A 3 8.24 34.83 -1.02
CA ARG A 3 7.02 34.21 -0.46
C ARG A 3 6.28 35.16 0.49
N LEU A 4 4.96 35.14 0.47
CA LEU A 4 4.12 35.94 1.38
C LEU A 4 3.71 35.09 2.60
N PRO A 5 4.16 35.40 3.83
CA PRO A 5 3.97 34.53 5.01
C PRO A 5 2.50 34.16 5.31
N HIS A 6 1.56 35.06 5.05
CA HIS A 6 0.14 34.88 5.36
C HIS A 6 -0.68 34.28 4.21
N LYS A 7 -0.08 34.08 3.02
CA LYS A 7 -0.75 33.49 1.85
C LYS A 7 -0.11 32.17 1.43
N ASP A 8 1.22 32.08 1.51
CA ASP A 8 2.00 30.93 1.06
C ASP A 8 2.40 30.06 2.25
N HIS A 9 1.42 29.36 2.82
CA HIS A 9 1.65 28.43 3.91
C HIS A 9 2.42 27.19 3.44
N LEU A 10 3.29 26.65 4.29
CA LEU A 10 4.09 25.45 4.00
C LEU A 10 3.18 24.23 3.76
N VAL A 11 2.12 24.10 4.56
CA VAL A 11 1.04 23.12 4.39
C VAL A 11 -0.21 23.87 3.95
N SER A 12 -0.53 23.74 2.67
CA SER A 12 -1.73 24.33 2.08
C SER A 12 -2.87 23.32 2.07
N ARG A 13 -4.11 23.81 1.99
CA ARG A 13 -5.29 22.95 1.83
C ARG A 13 -5.21 22.09 0.56
N THR A 14 -4.62 22.63 -0.51
CA THR A 14 -4.39 21.91 -1.77
C THR A 14 -3.44 20.73 -1.59
N LEU A 15 -2.38 20.90 -0.78
CA LEU A 15 -1.45 19.81 -0.46
C LEU A 15 -2.16 18.70 0.32
N VAL A 16 -2.91 19.07 1.37
CA VAL A 16 -3.67 18.09 2.18
C VAL A 16 -4.73 17.36 1.33
N SER A 17 -5.45 18.09 0.48
CA SER A 17 -6.47 17.50 -0.40
C SER A 17 -5.86 16.52 -1.41
N MET A 18 -4.66 16.80 -1.93
CA MET A 18 -3.97 15.91 -2.86
C MET A 18 -3.45 14.67 -2.12
N SER A 19 -2.72 14.86 -1.02
CA SER A 19 -2.05 13.76 -0.33
C SER A 19 -3.05 12.82 0.33
N TYR A 20 -3.98 13.35 1.14
CA TYR A 20 -4.94 12.51 1.87
C TYR A 20 -6.16 12.14 1.03
N GLY A 21 -6.63 13.07 0.18
CA GLY A 21 -7.90 12.90 -0.53
C GLY A 21 -7.78 12.16 -1.86
N GLN A 22 -6.60 12.15 -2.49
CA GLN A 22 -6.40 11.52 -3.80
C GLN A 22 -5.40 10.38 -3.69
N ILE A 23 -4.15 10.69 -3.36
CA ILE A 23 -3.06 9.69 -3.34
C ILE A 23 -3.31 8.65 -2.24
N GLY A 24 -3.56 9.08 -1.01
CA GLY A 24 -3.82 8.19 0.12
C GLY A 24 -5.04 7.28 -0.06
N VAL A 25 -6.05 7.71 -0.84
CA VAL A 25 -7.21 6.86 -1.17
C VAL A 25 -6.79 5.74 -2.13
N ILE A 26 -5.91 6.02 -3.10
CA ILE A 26 -5.37 5.02 -4.02
C ILE A 26 -4.47 4.03 -3.26
N GLU A 27 -3.64 4.51 -2.34
CA GLU A 27 -2.79 3.68 -1.49
C GLU A 27 -3.63 2.76 -0.59
N ALA A 28 -4.67 3.30 0.06
CA ALA A 28 -5.59 2.51 0.87
C ALA A 28 -6.30 1.44 0.01
N ALA A 29 -6.75 1.80 -1.19
CA ALA A 29 -7.38 0.87 -2.11
C ALA A 29 -6.42 -0.27 -2.52
N ALA A 30 -5.13 0.03 -2.73
CA ALA A 30 -4.11 -0.97 -3.04
C ALA A 30 -3.98 -2.00 -1.91
N GLY A 31 -3.85 -1.54 -0.65
CA GLY A 31 -3.76 -2.41 0.50
C GLY A 31 -5.02 -3.27 0.69
N PHE A 32 -6.21 -2.67 0.61
CA PHE A 32 -7.47 -3.42 0.72
C PHE A 32 -7.64 -4.42 -0.42
N PHE A 33 -7.24 -4.08 -1.64
CA PHE A 33 -7.25 -4.99 -2.77
C PHE A 33 -6.38 -6.22 -2.50
N THR A 34 -5.13 -6.02 -2.04
CA THR A 34 -4.23 -7.12 -1.66
C THR A 34 -4.83 -8.00 -0.58
N TYR A 35 -5.41 -7.40 0.47
CA TYR A 35 -6.09 -8.13 1.54
C TYR A 35 -7.22 -9.02 1.01
N LEU A 36 -8.10 -8.46 0.17
CA LEU A 36 -9.25 -9.18 -0.37
C LEU A 36 -8.84 -10.30 -1.32
N VAL A 37 -7.81 -10.09 -2.15
CA VAL A 37 -7.29 -11.11 -3.06
C VAL A 37 -6.73 -12.30 -2.27
N ILE A 38 -5.92 -12.05 -1.23
CA ILE A 38 -5.34 -13.14 -0.43
C ILE A 38 -6.41 -13.89 0.35
N MET A 39 -7.39 -13.19 0.93
CA MET A 39 -8.52 -13.83 1.59
C MET A 39 -9.33 -14.71 0.61
N ALA A 40 -9.60 -14.20 -0.59
CA ALA A 40 -10.31 -14.94 -1.63
C ALA A 40 -9.54 -16.17 -2.13
N GLU A 41 -8.21 -16.07 -2.29
CA GLU A 41 -7.35 -17.20 -2.67
C GLU A 41 -7.38 -18.34 -1.63
N HIS A 42 -7.67 -18.04 -0.36
CA HIS A 42 -7.79 -19.00 0.72
C HIS A 42 -9.26 -19.32 1.08
N GLY A 43 -10.21 -19.03 0.19
CA GLY A 43 -11.61 -19.44 0.34
C GLY A 43 -12.52 -18.47 1.09
N PHE A 44 -12.01 -17.34 1.58
CA PHE A 44 -12.81 -16.30 2.22
C PHE A 44 -13.15 -15.19 1.22
N TYR A 45 -14.28 -15.34 0.52
CA TYR A 45 -14.71 -14.35 -0.45
C TYR A 45 -15.12 -13.01 0.19
N PRO A 46 -14.92 -11.88 -0.51
CA PRO A 46 -15.19 -10.54 0.02
C PRO A 46 -16.59 -10.36 0.65
N MET A 47 -17.61 -10.98 0.05
CA MET A 47 -18.99 -10.89 0.55
C MET A 47 -19.20 -11.61 1.89
N ASN A 48 -18.47 -12.71 2.12
CA ASN A 48 -18.57 -13.52 3.32
C ASN A 48 -17.70 -12.99 4.48
N LEU A 49 -16.80 -12.04 4.19
CA LEU A 49 -15.95 -11.39 5.21
C LEU A 49 -16.72 -10.37 6.05
N VAL A 50 -17.80 -9.78 5.51
CA VAL A 50 -18.57 -8.76 6.21
C VAL A 50 -19.31 -9.38 7.39
N GLY A 51 -19.00 -8.91 8.61
CA GLY A 51 -19.60 -9.43 9.84
C GLY A 51 -18.90 -10.68 10.42
N LEU A 52 -17.86 -11.19 9.76
CA LEU A 52 -17.14 -12.39 10.19
C LEU A 52 -16.26 -12.16 11.44
N ARG A 53 -15.97 -10.91 11.80
CA ARG A 53 -15.01 -10.58 12.87
C ARG A 53 -15.33 -11.24 14.22
N ALA A 54 -16.60 -11.28 14.62
CA ALA A 54 -16.99 -11.83 15.91
C ALA A 54 -16.70 -13.33 16.03
N THR A 55 -16.91 -14.09 14.95
CA THR A 55 -16.58 -15.53 14.90
C THR A 55 -15.11 -15.77 14.58
N TRP A 56 -14.49 -14.88 13.81
CA TRP A 56 -13.06 -14.90 13.50
C TRP A 56 -12.18 -14.77 14.73
N ASP A 57 -12.49 -13.83 15.62
CA ASP A 57 -11.72 -13.54 16.84
C ASP A 57 -12.03 -14.50 18.00
N ASN A 58 -13.07 -15.32 17.89
CA ASN A 58 -13.45 -16.26 18.95
C ASN A 58 -12.55 -17.50 18.95
N LYS A 59 -11.78 -17.67 20.03
CA LYS A 59 -10.88 -18.82 20.28
C LYS A 59 -11.61 -20.15 20.50
N ALA A 60 -12.88 -20.10 20.90
CA ALA A 60 -13.66 -21.32 21.16
C ALA A 60 -14.10 -22.02 19.86
N ILE A 61 -14.18 -21.28 18.75
CA ILE A 61 -14.59 -21.80 17.45
C ILE A 61 -13.35 -22.34 16.73
N ASN A 62 -13.32 -23.63 16.40
CA ASN A 62 -12.21 -24.26 15.66
C ASN A 62 -12.65 -24.91 14.34
N ASP A 63 -13.90 -24.68 13.98
CA ASP A 63 -14.64 -25.27 12.86
C ASP A 63 -15.27 -24.17 11.97
N LEU A 64 -14.61 -23.00 11.88
CA LEU A 64 -15.15 -21.91 11.06
C LEU A 64 -15.10 -22.32 9.59
N LYS A 65 -16.26 -22.33 8.94
CA LYS A 65 -16.38 -22.70 7.53
C LYS A 65 -16.04 -21.54 6.61
N ASP A 66 -15.21 -21.82 5.61
CA ASP A 66 -14.96 -20.90 4.50
C ASP A 66 -16.06 -21.00 3.42
N SER A 67 -15.90 -20.27 2.32
CA SER A 67 -16.88 -20.28 1.21
C SER A 67 -16.86 -21.58 0.39
N HIS A 68 -15.83 -22.41 0.54
CA HIS A 68 -15.69 -23.72 -0.08
C HIS A 68 -16.20 -24.86 0.82
N GLY A 69 -16.57 -24.56 2.06
CA GLY A 69 -17.01 -25.52 3.06
C GLY A 69 -15.88 -26.21 3.83
N GLN A 70 -14.64 -25.71 3.74
CA GLN A 70 -13.53 -26.19 4.56
C GLN A 70 -13.58 -25.59 5.96
N GLU A 71 -13.21 -26.37 6.96
CA GLU A 71 -13.19 -25.95 8.37
C GLU A 71 -11.80 -25.43 8.75
N TRP A 72 -11.77 -24.27 9.38
CA TRP A 72 -10.54 -23.57 9.77
C TRP A 72 -10.42 -23.45 11.29
N SER A 73 -9.29 -23.90 11.85
CA SER A 73 -8.97 -23.72 13.27
C SER A 73 -8.67 -22.26 13.61
N TYR A 74 -8.71 -21.89 14.89
CA TYR A 74 -8.35 -20.53 15.31
C TYR A 74 -6.93 -20.13 14.88
N ASP A 75 -5.95 -21.01 15.06
CA ASP A 75 -4.56 -20.70 14.73
C ASP A 75 -4.34 -20.54 13.22
N GLN A 76 -4.96 -21.39 12.40
CA GLN A 76 -4.88 -21.29 10.94
C GLN A 76 -5.44 -19.96 10.43
N ARG A 77 -6.58 -19.52 10.97
CA ARG A 77 -7.19 -18.23 10.63
C ARG A 77 -6.29 -17.07 11.02
N LYS A 78 -5.68 -17.11 12.20
CA LYS A 78 -4.77 -16.05 12.65
C LYS A 78 -3.48 -16.01 11.84
N ILE A 79 -2.93 -17.15 11.42
CA ILE A 79 -1.80 -17.19 10.49
C ILE A 79 -2.18 -16.52 9.16
N LEU A 80 -3.36 -16.82 8.61
CA LEU A 80 -3.85 -16.18 7.39
C LEU A 80 -4.04 -14.67 7.57
N GLU A 81 -4.64 -14.23 8.68
CA GLU A 81 -4.82 -12.81 9.01
C GLU A 81 -3.48 -12.07 9.06
N TYR A 82 -2.49 -12.63 9.76
CA TYR A 82 -1.15 -12.06 9.85
C TYR A 82 -0.40 -12.05 8.50
N THR A 83 -0.63 -13.07 7.68
CA THR A 83 -0.15 -13.09 6.29
C THR A 83 -0.77 -11.95 5.49
N CYS A 84 -2.08 -11.70 5.63
CA CYS A 84 -2.74 -10.56 5.00
C CYS A 84 -2.20 -9.21 5.50
N HIS A 85 -1.89 -9.05 6.79
CA HIS A 85 -1.26 -7.83 7.30
C HIS A 85 0.12 -7.59 6.67
N THR A 86 0.92 -8.65 6.53
CA THR A 86 2.25 -8.56 5.91
C THR A 86 2.12 -8.18 4.43
N ALA A 87 1.16 -8.77 3.72
CA ALA A 87 0.91 -8.45 2.32
C ALA A 87 0.38 -7.03 2.12
N PHE A 88 -0.51 -6.57 3.00
CA PHE A 88 -0.97 -5.19 3.00
C PHE A 88 0.21 -4.23 3.21
N PHE A 89 1.09 -4.52 4.17
CA PHE A 89 2.31 -3.75 4.40
C PHE A 89 3.20 -3.68 3.15
N VAL A 90 3.46 -4.82 2.50
CA VAL A 90 4.25 -4.84 1.24
C VAL A 90 3.56 -4.06 0.12
N ALA A 91 2.23 -4.16 -0.01
CA ALA A 91 1.48 -3.37 -0.98
C ALA A 91 1.64 -1.85 -0.74
N ILE A 92 1.60 -1.41 0.53
CA ILE A 92 1.87 -0.03 0.92
C ILE A 92 3.30 0.37 0.55
N VAL A 93 4.32 -0.45 0.84
CA VAL A 93 5.70 -0.16 0.42
C VAL A 93 5.80 0.03 -1.09
N ILE A 94 5.17 -0.82 -1.89
CA ILE A 94 5.20 -0.71 -3.36
C ILE A 94 4.58 0.60 -3.86
N VAL A 95 3.45 1.04 -3.31
CA VAL A 95 2.84 2.33 -3.70
C VAL A 95 3.64 3.52 -3.17
N GLN A 96 4.31 3.40 -2.02
CA GLN A 96 5.21 4.43 -1.48
C GLN A 96 6.43 4.66 -2.37
N LEU A 97 6.95 3.62 -3.03
CA LEU A 97 8.00 3.80 -4.04
C LEU A 97 7.53 4.74 -5.17
N ALA A 98 6.27 4.64 -5.60
CA ALA A 98 5.70 5.53 -6.59
C ALA A 98 5.45 6.94 -6.02
N ASP A 99 4.93 7.07 -4.79
CA ASP A 99 4.71 8.36 -4.15
C ASP A 99 6.02 9.15 -3.98
N ALA A 100 7.08 8.49 -3.53
CA ALA A 100 8.40 9.11 -3.38
C ALA A 100 8.96 9.64 -4.72
N ILE A 101 8.70 8.95 -5.83
CA ILE A 101 9.08 9.42 -7.19
C ILE A 101 8.23 10.63 -7.60
N ILE A 102 6.93 10.58 -7.34
CA ILE A 102 5.95 11.63 -7.67
C ILE A 102 6.24 12.92 -6.90
N CYS A 103 6.35 12.82 -5.57
CA CYS A 103 6.52 13.93 -4.63
C CYS A 103 7.81 14.73 -4.87
N ARG A 104 8.79 14.16 -5.59
CA ARG A 104 10.00 14.86 -6.01
C ARG A 104 9.71 16.07 -6.91
N THR A 105 8.66 16.01 -7.71
CA THR A 105 8.35 17.06 -8.70
C THR A 105 6.95 17.63 -8.50
N ARG A 106 6.85 18.94 -8.24
CA ARG A 106 5.54 19.60 -8.07
C ARG A 106 4.86 19.99 -9.38
N ARG A 107 5.63 20.24 -10.45
CA ARG A 107 5.11 20.78 -11.73
C ARG A 107 5.79 20.20 -12.96
N ASN A 108 7.09 19.95 -12.89
CA ASN A 108 7.83 19.37 -14.01
C ASN A 108 7.55 17.86 -14.12
N SER A 109 7.65 17.32 -15.33
CA SER A 109 7.50 15.87 -15.54
C SER A 109 8.72 15.12 -15.01
N ILE A 110 8.48 13.93 -14.47
CA ILE A 110 9.53 13.00 -14.02
C ILE A 110 10.51 12.69 -15.18
N PHE A 111 9.98 12.51 -16.40
CA PHE A 111 10.79 12.18 -17.59
C PHE A 111 11.75 13.27 -18.01
N HIS A 112 11.39 14.54 -17.80
CA HIS A 112 12.25 15.67 -18.15
C HIS A 112 13.38 15.91 -17.15
N LEU A 113 13.19 15.58 -15.86
CA LEU A 113 14.22 15.77 -14.83
C LEU A 113 15.18 14.58 -14.68
N GLY A 114 14.72 13.35 -14.94
CA GLY A 114 15.50 12.13 -14.70
C GLY A 114 15.76 11.82 -13.20
N MET A 115 16.31 10.64 -12.90
CA MET A 115 16.53 10.11 -11.52
C MET A 115 17.94 10.36 -10.95
N ASN A 116 18.43 11.61 -11.01
CA ASN A 116 19.80 11.95 -10.57
C ASN A 116 19.99 12.13 -9.04
N ASN A 117 18.94 12.04 -8.23
CA ASN A 117 19.08 12.19 -6.78
C ASN A 117 19.50 10.85 -6.14
N TRP A 118 20.79 10.69 -5.89
CA TRP A 118 21.34 9.44 -5.36
C TRP A 118 20.82 9.10 -3.96
N VAL A 119 20.58 10.10 -3.09
CA VAL A 119 20.03 9.88 -1.74
C VAL A 119 18.61 9.31 -1.83
N LEU A 120 17.79 9.83 -2.75
CA LEU A 120 16.44 9.29 -2.98
C LEU A 120 16.51 7.85 -3.52
N ASN A 121 17.34 7.59 -4.52
CA ASN A 121 17.47 6.25 -5.10
C ASN A 121 17.95 5.21 -4.07
N MET A 122 18.89 5.60 -3.20
CA MET A 122 19.32 4.75 -2.09
C MET A 122 18.24 4.56 -1.04
N GLY A 123 17.44 5.60 -0.76
CA GLY A 123 16.27 5.49 0.11
C GLY A 123 15.26 4.48 -0.40
N LEU A 124 14.91 4.53 -1.69
CA LEU A 124 13.98 3.57 -2.33
C LEU A 124 14.51 2.13 -2.27
N LEU A 125 15.81 1.94 -2.51
CA LEU A 125 16.44 0.63 -2.40
C LEU A 125 16.43 0.10 -0.97
N PHE A 126 16.74 0.97 0.00
CA PHE A 126 16.73 0.64 1.42
C PHE A 126 15.33 0.27 1.91
N GLU A 127 14.30 1.00 1.47
CA GLU A 127 12.91 0.71 1.79
C GLU A 127 12.50 -0.68 1.31
N LEU A 128 12.83 -1.03 0.06
CA LEU A 128 12.56 -2.35 -0.50
C LEU A 128 13.34 -3.45 0.26
N ALA A 129 14.61 -3.20 0.57
CA ALA A 129 15.44 -4.13 1.33
C ALA A 129 14.89 -4.36 2.75
N MET A 130 14.42 -3.30 3.42
CA MET A 130 13.80 -3.39 4.73
C MET A 130 12.47 -4.14 4.68
N ALA A 131 11.66 -3.94 3.65
CA ALA A 131 10.42 -4.69 3.46
C ALA A 131 10.70 -6.19 3.24
N CYS A 132 11.72 -6.53 2.45
CA CYS A 132 12.17 -7.92 2.30
C CYS A 132 12.68 -8.49 3.64
N PHE A 133 13.48 -7.73 4.39
CA PHE A 133 13.98 -8.16 5.69
C PHE A 133 12.84 -8.44 6.67
N VAL A 134 11.88 -7.51 6.81
CA VAL A 134 10.72 -7.68 7.71
C VAL A 134 9.81 -8.85 7.29
N SER A 135 9.72 -9.14 5.99
CA SER A 135 8.84 -10.20 5.48
C SER A 135 9.45 -11.59 5.52
N TYR A 136 10.78 -11.70 5.42
CA TYR A 136 11.47 -12.99 5.22
C TYR A 136 12.55 -13.31 6.25
N ALA A 137 12.94 -12.37 7.11
CA ALA A 137 13.93 -12.67 8.15
C ALA A 137 13.36 -13.67 9.17
N PRO A 138 14.21 -14.58 9.69
CA PRO A 138 13.79 -15.51 10.73
C PRO A 138 13.38 -14.75 12.00
N TYR A 139 12.48 -15.33 12.78
CA TYR A 139 11.92 -14.78 14.04
C TYR A 139 10.93 -13.62 13.89
N MET A 140 10.66 -13.14 12.67
CA MET A 140 9.71 -12.04 12.44
C MET A 140 8.26 -12.44 12.69
N ASP A 141 7.94 -13.73 12.59
CA ASP A 141 6.66 -14.33 12.97
C ASP A 141 6.36 -14.22 14.47
N ILE A 142 7.40 -14.17 15.31
CA ILE A 142 7.27 -14.02 16.77
C ILE A 142 7.26 -12.53 17.15
N ILE A 143 8.16 -11.73 16.57
CA ILE A 143 8.38 -10.33 16.97
C ILE A 143 7.27 -9.43 16.41
N LEU A 144 7.06 -9.49 15.08
CA LEU A 144 6.15 -8.59 14.35
C LEU A 144 4.90 -9.31 13.85
N LYS A 145 4.84 -10.64 14.01
CA LYS A 145 3.81 -11.50 13.43
C LYS A 145 3.70 -11.32 11.91
N THR A 146 4.84 -11.20 11.25
CA THR A 146 4.90 -11.21 9.79
C THR A 146 5.17 -12.60 9.28
N TYR A 147 4.50 -12.97 8.19
CA TYR A 147 4.62 -14.29 7.58
C TYR A 147 5.20 -14.17 6.18
N PRO A 148 6.02 -15.15 5.74
CA PRO A 148 6.66 -15.11 4.45
C PRO A 148 5.62 -15.12 3.33
N LEU A 149 5.73 -14.14 2.43
CA LEU A 149 4.79 -13.95 1.34
C LEU A 149 5.22 -14.69 0.07
N LYS A 150 4.25 -15.20 -0.69
CA LYS A 150 4.50 -15.70 -2.04
C LYS A 150 4.93 -14.53 -2.95
N PRO A 151 5.86 -14.73 -3.90
CA PRO A 151 6.30 -13.68 -4.82
C PRO A 151 5.16 -13.04 -5.63
N GLN A 152 4.10 -13.78 -5.93
CA GLN A 152 2.94 -13.27 -6.65
C GLN A 152 2.21 -12.13 -5.90
N TRP A 153 2.22 -12.16 -4.57
CA TRP A 153 1.51 -11.15 -3.77
C TRP A 153 2.20 -9.79 -3.77
N TRP A 154 3.51 -9.74 -4.07
CA TRP A 154 4.24 -8.48 -4.30
C TRP A 154 3.73 -7.74 -5.53
N LEU A 155 3.25 -8.46 -6.53
CA LEU A 155 2.79 -7.88 -7.78
C LEU A 155 1.43 -7.16 -7.64
N LEU A 156 0.68 -7.42 -6.56
CA LEU A 156 -0.66 -6.87 -6.36
C LEU A 156 -0.65 -5.34 -6.17
N GLY A 157 0.43 -4.77 -5.62
CA GLY A 157 0.58 -3.32 -5.45
C GLY A 157 1.04 -2.57 -6.70
N ILE A 158 1.67 -3.27 -7.66
CA ILE A 158 2.28 -2.65 -8.85
C ILE A 158 1.24 -1.93 -9.74
N PRO A 159 0.06 -2.49 -10.04
CA PRO A 159 -0.96 -1.79 -10.81
C PRO A 159 -1.35 -0.43 -10.21
N PHE A 160 -1.48 -0.36 -8.88
CA PHE A 160 -1.83 0.87 -8.17
C PHE A 160 -0.68 1.89 -8.21
N ALA A 161 0.56 1.43 -8.05
CA ALA A 161 1.75 2.28 -8.21
C ALA A 161 1.84 2.89 -9.63
N ILE A 162 1.53 2.12 -10.67
CA ILE A 162 1.46 2.62 -12.06
C ILE A 162 0.33 3.65 -12.20
N ILE A 163 -0.87 3.36 -11.68
CA ILE A 163 -2.00 4.29 -11.69
C ILE A 163 -1.62 5.62 -11.02
N MET A 164 -0.92 5.58 -9.87
CA MET A 164 -0.44 6.77 -9.19
C MET A 164 0.49 7.61 -10.05
N ILE A 165 1.50 6.98 -10.68
CA ILE A 165 2.45 7.69 -11.56
C ILE A 165 1.73 8.33 -12.74
N VAL A 166 0.84 7.58 -13.40
CA VAL A 166 0.07 8.08 -14.54
C VAL A 166 -0.85 9.23 -14.12
N TYR A 167 -1.57 9.07 -13.01
CA TYR A 167 -2.45 10.10 -12.46
C TYR A 167 -1.70 11.39 -12.17
N ASP A 168 -0.54 11.29 -11.52
CA ASP A 168 0.28 12.44 -11.16
C ASP A 168 0.89 13.13 -12.38
N GLU A 169 1.40 12.37 -13.35
CA GLU A 169 1.93 12.92 -14.60
C GLU A 169 0.86 13.62 -15.42
N LEU A 170 -0.36 13.05 -15.50
CA LEU A 170 -1.50 13.70 -16.14
C LEU A 170 -1.87 15.00 -15.43
N ARG A 171 -1.91 15.01 -14.09
CA ARG A 171 -2.16 16.22 -13.30
C ARG A 171 -1.12 17.30 -13.59
N LYS A 172 0.18 16.95 -13.55
CA LYS A 172 1.28 17.87 -13.84
C LYS A 172 1.27 18.35 -15.29
N PHE A 173 0.85 17.51 -16.23
CA PHE A 173 0.66 17.91 -17.63
C PHE A 173 -0.46 18.96 -17.77
N LEU A 174 -1.61 18.74 -17.13
CA LEU A 174 -2.71 19.71 -17.14
C LEU A 174 -2.32 21.05 -16.51
N ILE A 175 -1.59 21.05 -15.38
CA ILE A 175 -1.08 22.28 -14.73
C ILE A 175 -0.07 23.05 -15.60
N ARG A 176 0.66 22.34 -16.48
CA ARG A 176 1.56 22.97 -17.45
C ARG A 176 0.80 23.56 -18.63
N LYS A 177 -0.25 22.89 -19.11
CA LYS A 177 -1.05 23.34 -20.24
C LYS A 177 -2.03 24.46 -19.88
N HIS A 178 -2.58 24.44 -18.66
CA HIS A 178 -3.54 25.41 -18.15
C HIS A 178 -3.04 26.02 -16.84
N PRO A 179 -2.24 27.11 -16.89
CA PRO A 179 -1.68 27.76 -15.71
C PRO A 179 -2.68 28.68 -14.96
N GLY A 180 -3.94 28.72 -15.37
CA GLY A 180 -5.00 29.60 -14.86
C GLY A 180 -5.91 28.91 -13.88
#